data_AF-A0A960FPN3-F1
#
_entry.id   AF-A0A960FPN3-F1
#
_cell.length_a   1.000
_cell.length_b   1.000
_cell.length_c   1.000
_cell.angle_alpha   90.00
_cell.angle_beta   90.00
_cell.angle_gamma   90.00
#
_symmetry.space_group_name_H-M   'P 1'
#
loop_
_entity.id
_entity.type
_entity.pdbx_description
1 polymer ?
#
loop_
_entity_poly.entity_id
_entity_poly.type
_entity_poly.pdbx_seq_one_letter_code
_entity_poly.pdbx_strand_id
1 'polypeptide(L)' 'MNTPVHPIEAKCPIRVGEPCNLCESGATGPEDCGLVWLVMNDPELHARLDELRIEHLKSIREERASRG' A
#
# COMPACT_ATOMS: atom_id res chain seq x y z
N MET A 1 -9.47 -23.64 21.11
CA MET A 1 -8.55 -22.48 21.06
C MET A 1 -8.31 -22.20 19.58
N ASN A 2 -9.10 -21.31 18.98
CA ASN A 2 -8.95 -21.00 17.55
C ASN A 2 -7.86 -19.94 17.40
N THR A 3 -6.81 -20.27 16.66
CA THR A 3 -5.81 -19.31 16.17
C THR A 3 -6.52 -18.35 15.21
N PRO A 4 -6.53 -17.03 15.43
CA PRO A 4 -7.03 -16.10 14.44
C PRO A 4 -6.12 -16.20 13.21
N VAL A 5 -6.64 -16.76 12.13
CA VAL A 5 -6.06 -16.59 10.80
C VAL A 5 -6.24 -15.12 10.48
N HIS A 6 -5.17 -14.32 10.56
CA HIS A 6 -5.23 -12.95 10.06
C HIS A 6 -5.61 -13.02 8.58
N PRO A 7 -6.73 -12.39 8.16
CA PRO A 7 -7.00 -12.22 6.75
C PRO A 7 -5.74 -11.63 6.11
N ILE A 8 -5.43 -12.01 4.86
CA ILE A 8 -4.40 -11.29 4.10
C ILE A 8 -4.89 -9.84 4.01
N GLU A 9 -4.37 -8.97 4.87
CA GLU A 9 -4.80 -7.59 4.94
C GLU A 9 -4.51 -6.94 3.59
N ALA A 10 -5.55 -6.39 2.97
CA ALA A 10 -5.39 -5.64 1.74
C ALA A 10 -4.41 -4.49 2.00
N LYS A 11 -3.36 -4.39 1.19
CA LYS A 11 -2.40 -3.29 1.30
C LYS A 11 -3.02 -2.01 0.78
N CYS A 12 -2.65 -0.87 1.36
CA CYS A 12 -3.02 0.42 0.80
C CYS A 12 -2.17 0.68 -0.46
N PRO A 13 -2.76 0.92 -1.64
CA PRO A 13 -1.98 1.22 -2.83
C PRO A 13 -1.19 2.51 -2.70
N ILE A 14 -1.69 3.48 -1.92
CA ILE A 14 -1.13 4.82 -1.75
C ILE A 14 -0.06 4.87 -0.65
N ARG A 15 -0.33 4.24 0.50
CA ARG A 15 0.62 4.12 1.60
C ARG A 15 1.52 2.92 1.37
N VAL A 16 2.54 3.12 0.53
CA VAL A 16 3.44 2.05 0.08
C VAL A 16 4.05 1.31 1.28
N GLY A 17 3.86 -0.01 1.31
CA GLY A 17 4.38 -0.88 2.36
C GLY A 17 3.45 -1.08 3.55
N GLU A 18 2.37 -0.30 3.67
CA GLU A 18 1.43 -0.35 4.79
C GLU A 18 0.14 -1.13 4.45
N PRO A 19 -0.49 -1.81 5.43
CA PRO A 19 -1.84 -2.31 5.28
C PRO A 19 -2.85 -1.16 5.09
N CYS A 20 -4.02 -1.47 4.56
CA CYS A 20 -5.12 -0.53 4.54
C CYS A 20 -5.62 -0.28 5.97
N ASN A 21 -5.62 0.97 6.40
CA ASN A 21 -6.09 1.37 7.73
C ASN A 21 -7.55 1.86 7.74
N LEU A 22 -8.28 1.69 6.63
CA LEU A 22 -9.67 2.17 6.48
C LEU A 22 -9.84 3.64 6.89
N CYS A 23 -8.90 4.50 6.49
CA CYS A 23 -8.88 5.89 6.93
C CYS A 23 -9.98 6.77 6.30
N GLU A 24 -10.59 6.31 5.20
CA GLU A 24 -11.70 6.98 4.55
C GLU A 24 -13.04 6.49 5.13
N SER A 25 -13.92 7.42 5.49
CA SER A 25 -15.19 7.09 6.14
C SER A 25 -16.08 6.25 5.23
N GLY A 26 -16.49 5.07 5.71
CA GLY A 26 -17.36 4.15 4.96
C GLY A 26 -16.63 3.21 4.01
N ALA A 27 -15.30 3.29 3.88
CA ALA A 27 -14.53 2.33 3.09
C ALA A 27 -14.44 0.98 3.81
N THR A 28 -14.56 -0.11 3.06
CA THR A 28 -14.32 -1.49 3.53
C THR A 28 -13.01 -2.06 3.01
N GLY A 29 -12.38 -1.38 2.05
CA GLY A 29 -11.09 -1.70 1.48
C GLY A 29 -10.58 -0.62 0.52
N PRO A 30 -9.41 -0.81 -0.11
CA PRO A 30 -8.88 0.12 -1.12
C PRO A 30 -9.82 0.40 -2.29
N GLU A 31 -10.68 -0.55 -2.65
CA GLU A 31 -11.67 -0.46 -3.71
C GLU A 31 -12.73 0.63 -3.48
N ASP A 32 -13.01 0.96 -2.22
CA ASP A 32 -13.98 2.00 -1.83
C ASP A 32 -13.31 3.38 -1.65
N CYS A 33 -11.99 3.47 -1.75
CA CYS A 33 -11.24 4.69 -1.47
C CYS A 33 -11.19 5.60 -2.72
N GLY A 34 -11.80 6.78 -2.62
CA GLY A 34 -11.81 7.76 -3.72
C GLY A 34 -10.40 8.22 -4.16
N LEU A 35 -9.44 8.29 -3.23
CA LEU A 35 -8.05 8.62 -3.58
C LEU A 35 -7.38 7.50 -4.39
N VAL A 36 -7.62 6.24 -4.02
CA VAL A 36 -7.12 5.09 -4.79
C VAL A 36 -7.72 5.13 -6.19
N TRP A 37 -9.03 5.36 -6.32
CA TRP A 37 -9.67 5.50 -7.62
C TRP A 37 -9.03 6.61 -8.46
N LEU A 38 -8.81 7.79 -7.90
CA LEU A 38 -8.21 8.92 -8.63
C LEU A 38 -6.80 8.61 -9.11
N VAL A 39 -5.94 8.11 -8.21
CA VAL A 39 -4.53 7.84 -8.55
C VAL A 39 -4.39 6.69 -9.55
N MET A 40 -5.22 5.66 -9.43
CA MET A 40 -5.13 4.49 -10.31
C MET A 40 -5.73 4.73 -11.70
N ASN A 41 -6.64 5.71 -11.85
CA ASN A 41 -7.25 6.06 -13.14
C ASN A 41 -6.54 7.23 -13.85
N ASP A 42 -5.67 7.96 -13.17
CA ASP A 42 -4.83 9.00 -13.77
C ASP A 42 -3.44 8.42 -14.13
N PRO A 43 -3.05 8.40 -15.43
CA PRO A 43 -1.79 7.78 -15.85
C PRO A 43 -0.53 8.42 -15.25
N GLU A 44 -0.54 9.74 -15.02
CA GLU A 44 0.62 10.46 -14.49
C GLU A 44 0.77 10.15 -12.98
N LEU A 45 -0.35 10.18 -12.24
CA LEU A 45 -0.33 9.83 -10.83
C LEU A 45 0.00 8.36 -10.62
N HIS A 46 -0.49 7.47 -11.47
CA HIS A 46 -0.16 6.05 -11.39
C HIS A 46 1.32 5.80 -11.65
N ALA A 47 1.91 6.47 -12.66
CA ALA A 47 3.35 6.39 -12.92
C ALA A 47 4.17 6.90 -11.74
N ARG A 48 3.78 8.02 -11.12
CA ARG A 48 4.44 8.53 -9.92
C ARG A 48 4.34 7.55 -8.75
N LEU A 49 3.21 6.87 -8.59
CA LEU A 49 3.05 5.84 -7.57
C LEU A 49 3.99 4.65 -7.79
N ASP A 50 4.22 4.26 -9.03
CA ASP A 50 5.18 3.19 -9.36
C ASP A 50 6.63 3.58 -9.02
N GLU A 51 7.01 4.83 -9.25
CA GLU A 51 8.32 5.36 -8.82
C GLU A 51 8.48 5.25 -7.30
N LEU A 52 7.47 5.69 -6.53
CA LEU A 52 7.47 5.60 -5.07
C LEU A 52 7.56 4.14 -4.57
N ARG A 53 6.91 3.20 -5.26
CA ARG A 53 7.02 1.75 -4.97
C ARG A 53 8.45 1.26 -5.19
N ILE A 54 9.09 1.66 -6.28
CA ILE A 54 10.48 1.29 -6.57
C ILE A 54 11.42 1.89 -5.52
N GLU A 55 11.26 3.16 -5.17
CA GLU A 55 12.05 3.85 -4.13
C GLU A 55 11.94 3.12 -2.78
N HIS A 56 10.72 2.77 -2.36
CA HIS A 56 10.50 2.01 -1.13
C HIS A 56 11.17 0.63 -1.15
N LEU A 57 11.10 -0.09 -2.27
CA LEU A 57 11.76 -1.40 -2.38
C LEU A 57 13.29 -1.27 -2.31
N LYS A 58 13.86 -0.20 -2.88
CA LYS A 58 15.29 0.11 -2.77
C LYS A 58 15.67 0.37 -1.32
N SER A 59 14.91 1.20 -0.60
CA SER A 59 15.21 1.51 0.80
C SER A 59 15.16 0.25 1.68
N ILE A 60 14.15 -0.61 1.51
CA ILE A 60 14.05 -1.89 2.23
C ILE A 60 15.25 -2.79 1.93
N ARG A 61 15.74 -2.82 0.69
CA ARG A 61 16.92 -3.62 0.32
C ARG A 61 18.20 -3.07 0.97
N GLU A 62 18.39 -1.76 0.96
CA GLU A 62 19.54 -1.09 1.57
C GLU A 62 19.58 -1.30 3.08
N GLU A 63 18.43 -1.15 3.75
CA GLU A 63 18.29 -1.45 5.17
C GLU A 63 18.65 -2.90 5.49
N ARG A 64 18.17 -3.85 4.69
CA ARG A 64 18.49 -5.27 4.89
C ARG A 64 19.97 -5.57 4.69
N ALA A 65 20.62 -4.95 3.71
CA ALA A 65 22.06 -5.08 3.49
C ALA A 65 22.89 -4.50 4.64
N SER A 66 22.39 -3.45 5.30
CA SER A 66 23.06 -2.80 6.43
C SER A 66 22.87 -3.54 7.77
N ARG A 67 21.86 -4.41 7.86
CA ARG A 67 21.57 -5.23 9.05
C ARG A 67 22.26 -6.60 9.06
N GLY A 68 22.87 -7.00 7.94
CA GLY A 68 23.62 -8.25 7.80
C GLY A 68 25.12 -8.02 7.84
#